data_AF-A0A024UB11-F1
#
_entry.id   AF-A0A024UB11-F1
#
_cell.length_a   1.000
_cell.length_b   1.000
_cell.length_c   1.000
_cell.angle_alpha   90.00
_cell.angle_beta   90.00
_cell.angle_gamma   90.00
#
_symmetry.space_group_name_H-M   'P 1'
#
loop_
_entity.id
_entity.type
_entity.pdbx_description
1 polymer ?
#
loop_
_entity_poly.entity_id
_entity_poly.type
_entity_poly.pdbx_seq_one_letter_code
_entity_poly.pdbx_strand_id
1 'polypeptide(L)'
;MYLLDDPLAAVDAHVGSDIFKQCIKTALKGKLVVLVTNGLTFLKDCDSVVVLEQGRVVEQGTYQSLMDSAGGVLAKMMEGNLHHAPRDNVLHHFDDKSEFHRPTEQVVEEKGIDSDKGALITDEDRSTGDVPWSIYRVWIDACGGVGIGCVVALLYLVTSCVNLSASFWLSYWSENAGNSTHSQFYYFNVFMGLSAASIGMLFVQTLALFLAGLRGSAHLFSALLTRVLRAPMSYFDTTPLGRIMNRMSKDVYALDETLPSNWGMLLGATFSFITTIGTVVYATPWFTVLLPPLAAFYYVSQRYYISTSRELKRLDSISRSPVVALLTETLDGIPTIRAFGVERQFVARNQALLDRNQRAYVLNISANCWLSLRLEIVGTVVTAGAAFFAVLAHGNHAGVAFAGLAGVALSCTLNVTQYLNWTVQIVSMLQTQMISVERIHAYSTMEVEADGHPKAK
;
A
#
# COMPACT_ATOMS: atom_id res chain seq x y z
N MET A 1 16.56 36.51 -20.10
CA MET A 1 15.18 36.84 -20.49
C MET A 1 14.28 36.28 -19.40
N TYR A 2 13.33 37.05 -18.91
CA TYR A 2 12.32 36.62 -17.94
C TYR A 2 10.96 36.69 -18.62
N LEU A 3 10.20 35.60 -18.56
CA LEU A 3 8.82 35.53 -19.03
C LEU A 3 7.96 35.39 -17.77
N LEU A 4 7.10 36.37 -17.51
CA LEU A 4 6.27 36.43 -16.32
C LEU A 4 4.81 36.39 -16.78
N ASP A 5 4.10 35.32 -16.43
CA ASP A 5 2.69 35.13 -16.78
C ASP A 5 1.82 35.42 -15.55
N ASP A 6 1.21 36.61 -15.57
CA ASP A 6 0.36 37.21 -14.53
C ASP A 6 0.83 37.02 -13.07
N PRO A 7 2.11 37.34 -12.73
CA PRO A 7 2.68 37.08 -11.41
C PRO A 7 2.05 37.92 -10.28
N LEU A 8 1.22 38.92 -10.60
CA LEU A 8 0.64 39.86 -9.65
C LEU A 8 -0.86 39.62 -9.37
N ALA A 9 -1.47 38.60 -9.98
CA ALA A 9 -2.93 38.39 -9.89
C ALA A 9 -3.42 37.95 -8.50
N ALA A 10 -2.58 37.26 -7.73
CA ALA A 10 -2.94 36.69 -6.43
C ALA A 10 -2.50 37.55 -5.23
N VAL A 11 -1.87 38.70 -5.47
CA VAL A 11 -1.37 39.60 -4.42
C VAL A 11 -2.25 40.85 -4.34
N ASP A 12 -2.35 41.42 -3.14
CA ASP A 12 -3.05 42.70 -2.97
C ASP A 12 -2.29 43.85 -3.67
N ALA A 13 -2.98 44.97 -3.88
CA ALA A 13 -2.45 46.08 -4.65
C ALA A 13 -1.17 46.71 -4.05
N HIS A 14 -1.01 46.68 -2.72
CA HIS A 14 0.17 47.24 -2.06
C HIS A 14 1.38 46.35 -2.29
N VAL A 15 1.24 45.06 -1.97
CA VAL A 15 2.29 44.04 -2.21
C VAL A 15 2.64 43.94 -3.69
N GLY A 16 1.64 43.99 -4.58
CA GLY A 16 1.85 44.00 -6.02
C GLY A 16 2.66 45.20 -6.51
N SER A 17 2.43 46.40 -5.94
CA SER A 17 3.22 47.60 -6.25
C SER A 17 4.68 47.46 -5.81
N ASP A 18 4.91 46.87 -4.64
CA ASP A 18 6.26 46.67 -4.11
C ASP A 18 7.03 45.61 -4.92
N ILE A 19 6.41 44.48 -5.26
CA ILE A 19 7.01 43.46 -6.14
C ILE A 19 7.38 44.08 -7.49
N PHE A 20 6.48 44.87 -8.08
CA PHE A 20 6.73 45.50 -9.37
C PHE A 20 7.91 46.48 -9.31
N LYS A 21 7.97 47.35 -8.30
CA LYS A 21 9.05 48.35 -8.17
C LYS A 21 10.38 47.72 -7.78
N GLN A 22 10.40 46.87 -6.77
CA GLN A 22 11.64 46.34 -6.20
C GLN A 22 12.19 45.16 -7.00
N CYS A 23 11.33 44.22 -7.44
CA CYS A 23 11.80 43.04 -8.16
C CYS A 23 11.85 43.29 -9.68
N ILE A 24 10.74 43.70 -10.29
CA ILE A 24 10.65 43.78 -11.75
C ILE A 24 11.44 44.98 -12.30
N LYS A 25 11.28 46.18 -11.74
CA LYS A 25 12.03 47.36 -12.22
C LYS A 25 13.46 47.45 -11.70
N THR A 26 13.70 47.10 -10.44
CA THR A 26 15.00 47.34 -9.79
C THR A 26 15.93 46.12 -9.87
N ALA A 27 15.49 44.94 -9.39
CA ALA A 27 16.35 43.76 -9.36
C ALA A 27 16.63 43.17 -10.76
N LEU A 28 15.65 43.19 -11.66
CA LEU A 28 15.79 42.73 -13.04
C LEU A 28 16.32 43.81 -14.01
N LYS A 29 16.82 44.93 -13.49
CA LYS A 29 17.34 46.04 -14.30
C LYS A 29 18.47 45.56 -15.22
N GLY A 30 18.32 45.82 -16.52
CA GLY A 30 19.26 45.39 -17.55
C GLY A 30 19.05 43.97 -18.10
N LYS A 31 17.97 43.29 -17.71
CA LYS A 31 17.52 42.03 -18.33
C LYS A 31 16.27 42.28 -19.17
N LEU A 32 16.09 41.53 -20.26
CA LEU A 32 14.82 41.51 -20.99
C LEU A 32 13.75 40.83 -20.13
N VAL A 33 12.67 41.55 -19.84
CA VAL A 33 11.50 41.05 -19.11
C VAL A 33 10.28 41.20 -20.00
N VAL A 34 9.54 40.12 -20.20
CA VAL A 34 8.22 40.10 -20.85
C VAL A 34 7.21 39.78 -19.76
N LEU A 35 6.34 40.74 -19.45
CA LEU A 35 5.28 40.60 -18.46
C LEU A 35 3.95 40.52 -19.20
N VAL A 36 3.26 39.39 -19.05
CA VAL A 36 1.85 39.24 -19.42
C VAL A 36 1.04 39.52 -18.15
N THR A 37 0.09 40.46 -18.20
CA THR A 37 -0.75 40.75 -17.05
C THR A 37 -2.10 41.32 -17.46
N ASN A 38 -3.12 41.03 -16.66
CA ASN A 38 -4.42 41.68 -16.75
C ASN A 38 -4.47 43.01 -15.97
N GLY A 39 -3.49 43.26 -15.09
CA GLY A 39 -3.39 44.47 -14.27
C GLY A 39 -2.93 45.68 -15.08
N LEU A 40 -3.88 46.48 -15.59
CA LEU A 40 -3.57 47.62 -16.45
C LEU A 40 -2.80 48.77 -15.74
N THR A 41 -2.82 48.80 -14.41
CA THR A 41 -2.20 49.87 -13.59
C THR A 41 -0.68 49.96 -13.74
N PHE A 42 -0.02 48.85 -14.11
CA PHE A 42 1.43 48.75 -14.24
C PHE A 42 1.95 49.08 -15.66
N LEU A 43 1.07 49.16 -16.66
CA LEU A 43 1.45 49.33 -18.07
C LEU A 43 2.15 50.67 -18.36
N LYS A 44 1.80 51.72 -17.60
CA LYS A 44 2.40 53.07 -17.71
C LYS A 44 3.90 53.10 -17.43
N ASP A 45 4.39 52.11 -16.67
CA ASP A 45 5.77 52.00 -16.21
C ASP A 45 6.62 51.06 -17.09
N CYS A 46 6.03 50.51 -18.16
CA CYS A 46 6.69 49.60 -19.12
C CYS A 46 7.23 50.35 -20.34
N ASP A 47 8.35 49.87 -20.90
CA ASP A 47 9.01 50.50 -22.06
C ASP A 47 8.21 50.33 -23.37
N SER A 48 7.59 49.17 -23.56
CA SER A 48 6.72 48.86 -24.70
C SER A 48 5.60 47.92 -24.28
N VAL A 49 4.43 48.14 -24.87
CA VAL A 49 3.20 47.38 -24.65
C VAL A 49 2.78 46.76 -25.97
N VAL A 50 2.35 45.49 -25.92
CA VAL A 50 1.81 44.73 -27.05
C VAL A 50 0.40 44.28 -26.68
N VAL A 51 -0.58 44.57 -27.54
CA VAL A 51 -1.98 44.21 -27.35
C VAL A 51 -2.33 43.06 -28.28
N LEU A 52 -2.87 41.98 -27.71
CA LEU A 52 -3.33 40.80 -28.42
C LEU A 52 -4.86 40.74 -28.42
N GLU A 53 -5.45 40.54 -29.59
CA GLU A 53 -6.90 40.30 -29.74
C GLU A 53 -7.10 39.10 -30.68
N GLN A 54 -7.92 38.12 -30.26
CA GLN A 54 -8.20 36.89 -31.04
C GLN A 54 -6.94 36.17 -31.55
N GLY A 55 -5.87 36.15 -30.75
CA GLY A 55 -4.60 35.49 -31.10
C GLY A 55 -3.74 36.25 -32.12
N ARG A 56 -4.05 37.52 -32.42
CA ARG A 56 -3.28 38.39 -33.31
C ARG A 56 -2.78 39.63 -32.56
N VAL A 57 -1.60 40.11 -32.91
CA VAL A 57 -1.09 41.42 -32.43
C VAL A 57 -1.87 42.52 -33.16
N VAL A 58 -2.60 43.33 -32.41
CA VAL A 58 -3.41 44.43 -32.95
C VAL A 58 -2.71 45.77 -32.79
N GLU A 59 -2.03 45.97 -31.66
CA GLU A 59 -1.30 47.21 -31.34
C GLU A 59 0.04 46.90 -30.68
N GLN A 60 1.06 47.72 -30.97
CA GLN A 60 2.36 47.66 -30.33
C GLN A 60 3.00 49.06 -30.31
N GLY A 61 3.51 49.48 -29.15
CA GLY A 61 4.14 50.79 -29.00
C GLY A 61 4.47 51.13 -27.55
N THR A 62 4.84 52.38 -27.29
CA THR A 62 4.93 52.92 -25.92
C THR A 62 3.52 53.18 -25.39
N TYR A 63 3.32 53.13 -24.07
CA TYR A 63 2.02 53.39 -23.44
C TYR A 63 1.34 54.69 -23.93
N GLN A 64 2.09 55.80 -24.04
CA GLN A 64 1.56 57.09 -24.53
C GLN A 64 1.06 57.00 -25.98
N SER A 65 1.89 56.49 -26.90
CA SER A 65 1.51 56.32 -28.32
C SER A 65 0.28 55.43 -28.54
N LEU A 66 0.05 54.45 -27.66
CA LEU A 66 -1.14 53.58 -27.74
C LEU A 66 -2.38 54.24 -27.14
N MET A 67 -2.22 55.09 -26.11
CA MET A 67 -3.32 55.86 -25.54
C MET A 67 -3.79 56.98 -26.47
N ASP A 68 -2.88 57.57 -27.24
CA ASP A 68 -3.16 58.66 -28.18
C ASP A 68 -3.78 58.16 -29.51
N SER A 69 -3.78 56.85 -29.74
CA SER A 69 -4.31 56.24 -30.97
C SER A 69 -5.85 56.22 -30.93
N ALA A 70 -6.49 57.06 -31.75
CA ALA A 70 -7.95 57.20 -31.82
C ALA A 70 -8.65 55.88 -32.15
N GLY A 71 -9.42 55.35 -31.19
CA GLY A 71 -10.15 54.08 -31.33
C GLY A 71 -9.35 52.82 -31.01
N GLY A 72 -8.14 52.97 -30.46
CA GLY A 72 -7.28 51.86 -30.07
C GLY A 72 -7.90 50.93 -29.02
N VAL A 73 -7.60 49.64 -29.13
CA VAL A 73 -8.07 48.56 -28.27
C VAL A 73 -7.61 48.78 -26.83
N LEU A 74 -6.37 49.24 -26.60
CA LEU A 74 -5.86 49.51 -25.26
C LEU A 74 -6.61 50.67 -24.58
N ALA A 75 -6.88 51.75 -25.30
CA ALA A 75 -7.61 52.91 -24.79
C ALA A 75 -9.04 52.51 -24.36
N LYS A 76 -9.73 51.70 -25.18
CA LYS A 76 -11.05 51.14 -24.85
C LYS A 76 -11.03 50.23 -23.61
N MET A 77 -9.99 49.40 -23.46
CA MET A 77 -9.82 48.55 -22.26
C MET A 77 -9.62 49.38 -20.99
N MET A 78 -8.88 50.49 -21.07
CA MET A 78 -8.67 51.40 -19.94
C MET A 78 -9.95 52.16 -19.56
N GLU A 79 -10.72 52.64 -20.53
CA GLU A 79 -12.03 53.26 -20.29
C GLU A 79 -13.03 52.28 -19.62
N GLY A 80 -13.04 51.01 -20.04
CA GLY A 80 -13.88 49.97 -19.45
C GLY A 80 -13.52 49.62 -17.99
N ASN A 81 -12.24 49.60 -17.64
CA ASN A 81 -11.78 49.28 -16.28
C ASN A 81 -12.04 50.41 -15.25
N LEU A 82 -12.22 51.65 -15.72
CA LEU A 82 -12.67 52.77 -14.87
C LEU A 82 -14.12 52.61 -14.38
N HIS A 83 -14.94 51.80 -15.06
CA HIS A 83 -16.34 51.56 -14.68
C HIS A 83 -16.54 50.38 -13.70
N HIS A 84 -15.53 49.54 -13.47
CA HIS A 84 -15.60 48.35 -12.61
C HIS A 84 -14.76 48.41 -11.32
N ALA A 85 -14.10 49.54 -11.03
CA ALA A 85 -13.52 49.75 -9.71
C ALA A 85 -14.65 49.87 -8.65
N PRO A 86 -14.64 49.09 -7.55
CA PRO A 86 -15.58 49.29 -6.46
C PRO A 86 -15.41 50.72 -5.94
N ARG A 87 -16.50 51.50 -6.03
CA ARG A 87 -16.63 52.79 -5.37
C ARG A 87 -16.80 52.55 -3.88
N ASP A 88 -15.72 52.26 -3.19
CA ASP A 88 -15.57 52.54 -1.75
C ASP A 88 -14.09 52.46 -1.40
N ASN A 89 -13.45 53.61 -1.43
CA ASN A 89 -12.35 53.99 -0.56
C ASN A 89 -12.18 55.50 -0.70
N VAL A 90 -13.07 56.22 -0.01
CA VAL A 90 -12.85 57.63 0.31
C VAL A 90 -11.57 57.69 1.12
N LEU A 91 -10.52 58.27 0.52
CA LEU A 91 -9.30 58.68 1.20
C LEU A 91 -9.69 59.64 2.34
N HIS A 92 -9.82 59.11 3.55
CA HIS A 92 -9.72 59.94 4.75
C HIS A 92 -8.26 60.34 4.91
N HIS A 93 -8.03 61.64 4.74
CA HIS A 93 -6.80 62.32 5.14
C HIS A 93 -6.75 62.30 6.67
N PHE A 94 -6.14 61.26 7.26
CA PHE A 94 -5.73 61.27 8.65
C PHE A 94 -4.29 61.77 8.71
N ASP A 95 -4.17 63.03 9.08
CA ASP A 95 -2.96 63.64 9.59
C ASP A 95 -2.72 63.04 10.98
N ASP A 96 -1.76 62.11 11.11
CA ASP A 96 -1.30 61.67 12.43
C ASP A 96 0.21 61.47 12.46
N LYS A 97 0.85 62.36 13.22
CA LYS A 97 2.25 62.28 13.60
C LYS A 97 2.36 61.21 14.68
N SER A 98 2.77 60.00 14.31
CA SER A 98 3.30 59.03 15.27
C SER A 98 4.63 58.47 14.79
N GLU A 99 5.64 58.66 15.63
CA GLU A 99 7.01 58.19 15.46
C GLU A 99 7.03 56.65 15.35
N PHE A 100 7.61 56.15 14.25
CA PHE A 100 7.88 54.74 14.09
C PHE A 100 9.14 54.37 14.90
N HIS A 101 8.94 53.77 16.07
CA HIS A 101 10.01 53.16 16.86
C HIS A 101 10.58 51.98 16.07
N ARG A 102 11.87 52.03 15.71
CA ARG A 102 12.61 50.87 15.19
C ARG A 102 12.81 49.86 16.33
N PRO A 103 12.37 48.59 16.19
CA PRO A 103 12.88 47.54 17.06
C PRO A 103 14.32 47.24 16.64
N THR A 104 15.23 47.30 17.60
CA THR A 104 16.62 46.89 17.50
C THR A 104 16.72 45.43 17.07
N GLU A 105 17.53 45.14 16.05
CA GLU A 105 17.97 43.78 15.70
C GLU A 105 18.62 43.13 16.91
N GLN A 106 17.95 42.14 17.49
CA GLN A 106 18.60 41.06 18.21
C GLN A 106 18.66 39.86 17.27
N VAL A 107 19.89 39.52 16.86
CA VAL A 107 20.22 38.28 16.16
C VAL A 107 19.88 37.13 17.10
N VAL A 108 18.75 36.46 16.84
CA VAL A 108 18.43 35.16 17.44
C VAL A 108 18.91 34.10 16.45
N GLU A 109 19.89 33.31 16.88
CA GLU A 109 20.37 32.13 16.18
C GLU A 109 19.21 31.22 15.77
N GLU A 110 19.16 30.85 14.49
CA GLU A 110 18.30 29.80 13.96
C GLU A 110 18.57 28.47 14.69
N LYS A 111 17.67 28.12 15.61
CA LYS A 111 17.40 26.72 15.94
C LYS A 111 16.22 26.26 15.08
N GLY A 112 16.42 25.13 14.42
CA GLY A 112 15.54 24.56 13.40
C GLY A 112 14.06 24.66 13.72
N ILE A 113 13.31 25.10 12.71
CA ILE A 113 11.85 25.14 12.70
C ILE A 113 11.35 23.70 12.86
N ASP A 114 10.81 23.41 14.03
CA ASP A 114 9.98 22.26 14.31
C ASP A 114 8.66 22.44 13.56
N SER A 115 8.31 21.49 12.69
CA SER A 115 7.27 21.61 11.65
C SER A 115 5.82 21.54 12.16
N ASP A 116 5.55 21.81 13.43
CA ASP A 116 4.33 21.29 14.09
C ASP A 116 3.37 22.36 14.67
N LYS A 117 3.37 23.59 14.13
CA LYS A 117 2.42 24.64 14.54
C LYS A 117 1.72 25.28 13.35
N GLY A 118 0.68 24.60 12.85
CA GLY A 118 -0.26 25.19 11.88
C GLY A 118 -0.89 24.22 10.87
N ALA A 119 -0.48 22.96 10.83
CA ALA A 119 -1.10 21.98 9.94
C ALA A 119 -2.44 21.52 10.51
N LEU A 120 -3.55 21.97 9.91
CA LEU A 120 -4.90 21.42 10.16
C LEU A 120 -5.00 19.95 9.76
N ILE A 121 -4.16 19.50 8.83
CA ILE A 121 -4.09 18.13 8.36
C ILE A 121 -3.18 17.34 9.31
N THR A 122 -3.76 16.39 10.03
CA THR A 122 -3.00 15.43 10.83
C THR A 122 -2.13 14.56 9.92
N ASP A 123 -0.85 14.38 10.26
CA ASP A 123 -0.01 13.38 9.59
C ASP A 123 -0.60 11.97 9.81
N GLU A 124 -0.50 11.10 8.80
CA GLU A 124 -1.12 9.78 8.82
C GLU A 124 -0.57 8.93 9.98
N ASP A 125 -1.44 8.39 10.83
CA ASP A 125 -1.08 7.40 11.84
C ASP A 125 -0.34 6.23 11.18
N ARG A 126 0.97 6.28 11.33
CA ARG A 126 1.86 5.25 10.82
C ARG A 126 1.94 4.18 11.90
N SER A 127 1.04 3.20 11.87
CA SER A 127 1.19 2.03 12.74
C SER A 127 2.54 1.38 12.43
N THR A 128 3.47 1.52 13.39
CA THR A 128 4.85 1.08 13.28
C THR A 128 5.01 -0.14 14.17
N GLY A 129 5.19 -1.32 13.56
CA GLY A 129 5.42 -2.55 14.32
C GLY A 129 4.63 -3.75 13.82
N ASP A 130 4.60 -4.80 14.64
CA ASP A 130 3.79 -5.98 14.37
C ASP A 130 2.32 -5.68 14.68
N VAL A 131 1.41 -6.19 13.83
CA VAL A 131 -0.03 -6.07 14.08
C VAL A 131 -0.35 -6.88 15.34
N PRO A 132 -0.92 -6.26 16.38
CA PRO A 132 -1.16 -6.97 17.62
C PRO A 132 -2.22 -8.05 17.43
N TRP A 133 -2.11 -9.15 18.18
CA TRP A 133 -3.06 -10.27 18.12
C TRP A 133 -4.52 -9.84 18.35
N SER A 134 -4.75 -8.72 19.03
CA SER A 134 -6.07 -8.11 19.19
C SER A 134 -6.76 -7.82 17.86
N ILE A 135 -6.03 -7.37 16.82
CA ILE A 135 -6.61 -7.08 15.50
C ILE A 135 -6.98 -8.36 14.75
N TYR A 136 -6.20 -9.43 14.90
CA TYR A 136 -6.56 -10.74 14.38
C TYR A 136 -7.88 -11.23 14.98
N ARG A 137 -8.07 -10.99 16.28
CA ARG A 137 -9.32 -11.30 16.97
C ARG A 137 -10.48 -10.45 16.45
N VAL A 138 -10.29 -9.15 16.21
CA VAL A 138 -11.32 -8.28 15.58
C VAL A 138 -11.79 -8.84 14.24
N TRP A 139 -10.87 -9.29 13.39
CA TRP A 139 -11.23 -9.92 12.11
C TRP A 139 -12.00 -11.23 12.30
N ILE A 140 -11.52 -12.13 13.17
CA ILE A 140 -12.18 -13.41 13.44
C ILE A 140 -13.59 -13.21 14.02
N ASP A 141 -13.74 -12.26 14.94
CA ASP A 141 -15.03 -11.92 15.55
C ASP A 141 -15.99 -11.32 14.50
N ALA A 142 -15.50 -10.46 13.60
CA ALA A 142 -16.29 -9.93 12.48
C ALA A 142 -16.77 -11.05 11.52
N CYS A 143 -15.94 -12.04 11.22
CA CYS A 143 -16.30 -13.19 10.38
C CYS A 143 -17.37 -14.12 11.01
N GLY A 144 -17.73 -13.90 12.28
CA GLY A 144 -18.72 -14.69 13.01
C GLY A 144 -18.14 -15.45 14.21
N GLY A 145 -16.93 -15.11 14.65
CA GLY A 145 -16.32 -15.58 15.88
C GLY A 145 -15.48 -16.84 15.72
N VAL A 146 -14.82 -17.20 16.83
CA VAL A 146 -13.90 -18.34 16.92
C VAL A 146 -14.56 -19.66 16.50
N GLY A 147 -15.87 -19.83 16.76
CA GLY A 147 -16.61 -21.03 16.37
C GLY A 147 -16.60 -21.28 14.85
N ILE A 148 -16.91 -20.25 14.05
CA ILE A 148 -16.86 -20.36 12.58
C ILE A 148 -15.41 -20.57 12.10
N GLY A 149 -14.45 -19.88 12.73
CA GLY A 149 -13.02 -20.11 12.46
C GLY A 149 -12.58 -21.57 12.67
N CYS A 150 -13.03 -22.20 13.76
CA CYS A 150 -12.78 -23.62 14.02
C CYS A 150 -13.43 -24.54 12.99
N VAL A 151 -14.67 -24.24 12.55
CA VAL A 151 -15.35 -25.01 11.49
C VAL A 151 -14.57 -24.93 10.18
N VAL A 152 -14.11 -23.74 9.79
CA VAL A 152 -13.30 -23.58 8.57
C VAL A 152 -11.98 -24.35 8.69
N ALA A 153 -11.27 -24.22 9.81
CA ALA A 153 -10.04 -24.98 10.04
C ALA A 153 -10.26 -26.51 10.00
N LEU A 154 -11.38 -26.98 10.56
CA LEU A 154 -11.77 -28.39 10.49
C LEU A 154 -12.04 -28.84 9.06
N LEU A 155 -12.71 -28.03 8.24
CA LEU A 155 -12.93 -28.34 6.82
C LEU A 155 -11.59 -28.51 6.08
N TYR A 156 -10.63 -27.63 6.30
CA TYR A 156 -9.28 -27.75 5.71
C TYR A 156 -8.54 -29.01 6.15
N LEU A 157 -8.65 -29.37 7.44
CA LEU A 157 -8.09 -30.62 7.96
C LEU A 157 -8.74 -31.84 7.29
N VAL A 158 -10.07 -31.87 7.23
CA VAL A 158 -10.83 -32.99 6.64
C VAL A 158 -10.52 -33.13 5.16
N THR A 159 -10.48 -32.05 4.39
CA THR A 159 -10.08 -32.09 2.97
C THR A 159 -8.68 -32.65 2.79
N SER A 160 -7.73 -32.25 3.65
CA SER A 160 -6.36 -32.75 3.62
C SER A 160 -6.31 -34.25 3.94
N CYS A 161 -7.11 -34.72 4.91
CA CYS A 161 -7.21 -36.14 5.24
C CYS A 161 -7.86 -36.98 4.13
N VAL A 162 -8.91 -36.48 3.47
CA VAL A 162 -9.56 -37.19 2.35
C VAL A 162 -8.63 -37.26 1.14
N ASN A 163 -7.90 -36.18 0.85
CA ASN A 163 -6.87 -36.18 -0.18
C ASN A 163 -5.78 -37.23 0.11
N LEU A 164 -5.29 -37.26 1.35
CA LEU A 164 -4.33 -38.26 1.79
C LEU A 164 -4.88 -39.69 1.72
N SER A 165 -6.15 -39.89 2.06
CA SER A 165 -6.82 -41.20 1.97
C SER A 165 -6.87 -41.72 0.53
N ALA A 166 -7.07 -40.83 -0.45
CA ALA A 166 -7.00 -41.19 -1.87
C ALA A 166 -5.59 -41.67 -2.26
N SER A 167 -4.54 -41.03 -1.75
CA SER A 167 -3.15 -41.45 -1.96
C SER A 167 -2.83 -42.81 -1.31
N PHE A 168 -3.28 -43.04 -0.08
CA PHE A 168 -3.15 -44.35 0.58
C PHE A 168 -3.93 -45.44 -0.16
N TRP A 169 -5.12 -45.12 -0.68
CA TRP A 169 -5.89 -46.06 -1.47
C TRP A 169 -5.16 -46.47 -2.76
N LEU A 170 -4.47 -45.53 -3.41
CA LEU A 170 -3.63 -45.83 -4.57
C LEU A 170 -2.48 -46.79 -4.23
N SER A 171 -1.84 -46.61 -3.07
CA SER A 171 -0.85 -47.56 -2.55
C SER A 171 -1.45 -48.96 -2.39
N TYR A 172 -2.58 -49.04 -1.69
CA TYR A 172 -3.27 -50.30 -1.43
C TYR A 172 -3.73 -51.00 -2.72
N TRP A 173 -4.19 -50.23 -3.71
CA TRP A 173 -4.55 -50.75 -5.03
C TRP A 173 -3.32 -51.31 -5.76
N SER A 174 -2.19 -50.59 -5.76
CA SER A 174 -0.95 -51.02 -6.41
C SER A 174 -0.43 -52.35 -5.86
N GLU A 175 -0.60 -52.60 -4.57
CA GLU A 175 -0.14 -53.82 -3.90
C GLU A 175 -1.02 -55.03 -4.22
N ASN A 176 -2.34 -54.81 -4.32
CA ASN A 176 -3.32 -55.87 -4.53
C ASN A 176 -3.64 -56.13 -6.00
N ALA A 177 -3.17 -55.29 -6.92
CA ALA A 177 -3.51 -55.37 -8.34
C ALA A 177 -3.18 -56.74 -8.99
N GLY A 178 -2.19 -57.47 -8.47
CA GLY A 178 -1.79 -58.79 -8.99
C GLY A 178 -2.46 -60.00 -8.32
N ASN A 179 -3.03 -59.86 -7.12
CA ASN A 179 -3.43 -61.00 -6.27
C ASN A 179 -4.86 -60.92 -5.69
N SER A 180 -5.71 -60.00 -6.16
CA SER A 180 -6.98 -59.70 -5.49
C SER A 180 -8.19 -60.55 -5.95
N THR A 181 -9.03 -60.89 -4.97
CA THR A 181 -10.37 -61.53 -5.09
C THR A 181 -11.42 -60.64 -5.78
N HIS A 182 -11.13 -59.34 -5.96
CA HIS A 182 -12.01 -58.35 -6.56
C HIS A 182 -11.48 -57.81 -7.90
N SER A 183 -12.39 -57.40 -8.79
CA SER A 183 -12.07 -56.82 -10.11
C SER A 183 -11.34 -55.47 -9.98
N GLN A 184 -10.44 -55.16 -10.91
CA GLN A 184 -9.76 -53.86 -11.03
C GLN A 184 -10.74 -52.68 -11.02
N PHE A 185 -11.95 -52.87 -11.55
CA PHE A 185 -13.01 -51.86 -11.51
C PHE A 185 -13.45 -51.46 -10.10
N TYR A 186 -13.37 -52.37 -9.11
CA TYR A 186 -13.70 -52.03 -7.72
C TYR A 186 -12.73 -50.99 -7.15
N TYR A 187 -11.42 -51.23 -7.31
CA TYR A 187 -10.38 -50.32 -6.83
C TYR A 187 -10.45 -48.96 -7.52
N PHE A 188 -10.69 -48.96 -8.83
CA PHE A 188 -10.88 -47.75 -9.61
C PHE A 188 -12.09 -46.93 -9.12
N ASN A 189 -13.24 -47.57 -8.89
CA ASN A 189 -14.45 -46.86 -8.44
C ASN A 189 -14.28 -46.24 -7.05
N VAL A 190 -13.61 -46.92 -6.10
CA VAL A 190 -13.32 -46.35 -4.78
C VAL A 190 -12.36 -45.16 -4.89
N PHE A 191 -11.31 -45.27 -5.71
CA PHE A 191 -10.38 -44.17 -5.96
C PHE A 191 -11.11 -42.95 -6.56
N MET A 192 -11.98 -43.19 -7.55
CA MET A 192 -12.80 -42.16 -8.16
C MET A 192 -13.75 -41.51 -7.14
N GLY A 193 -14.37 -42.30 -6.25
CA GLY A 193 -15.23 -41.80 -5.19
C GLY A 193 -14.49 -40.91 -4.19
N LEU A 194 -13.30 -41.33 -3.73
CA LEU A 194 -12.45 -40.52 -2.83
C LEU A 194 -11.96 -39.25 -3.51
N SER A 195 -11.58 -39.33 -4.78
CA SER A 195 -11.15 -38.18 -5.56
C SER A 195 -12.29 -37.17 -5.76
N ALA A 196 -13.49 -37.64 -6.11
CA ALA A 196 -14.68 -36.80 -6.23
C ALA A 196 -15.06 -36.14 -4.89
N ALA A 197 -14.98 -36.89 -3.78
CA ALA A 197 -15.20 -36.35 -2.44
C ALA A 197 -14.17 -35.27 -2.10
N SER A 198 -12.89 -35.46 -2.44
CA SER A 198 -11.84 -34.46 -2.21
C SER A 198 -12.10 -33.16 -2.98
N ILE A 199 -12.56 -33.24 -4.24
CA ILE A 199 -12.93 -32.08 -5.06
C ILE A 199 -14.14 -31.37 -4.46
N GLY A 200 -15.16 -32.12 -4.04
CA GLY A 200 -16.33 -31.56 -3.36
C GLY A 200 -15.96 -30.83 -2.06
N MET A 201 -15.08 -31.42 -1.25
CA MET A 201 -14.60 -30.80 -0.01
C MET A 201 -13.74 -29.57 -0.27
N LEU A 202 -12.89 -29.57 -1.31
CA LEU A 202 -12.14 -28.41 -1.76
C LEU A 202 -13.08 -27.24 -2.12
N PHE A 203 -14.18 -27.53 -2.81
CA PHE A 203 -15.19 -26.52 -3.13
C PHE A 203 -15.87 -25.98 -1.86
N VAL A 204 -16.33 -26.88 -0.98
CA VAL A 204 -17.03 -26.51 0.26
C VAL A 204 -16.15 -25.69 1.20
N GLN A 205 -14.88 -26.06 1.40
CA GLN A 205 -13.97 -25.30 2.27
C GLN A 205 -13.69 -23.91 1.71
N THR A 206 -13.52 -23.78 0.39
CA THR A 206 -13.24 -22.50 -0.27
C THR A 206 -14.46 -21.59 -0.15
N LEU A 207 -15.65 -22.14 -0.43
CA LEU A 207 -16.90 -21.40 -0.27
C LEU A 207 -17.12 -20.95 1.18
N ALA A 208 -16.90 -21.84 2.16
CA ALA A 208 -17.05 -21.50 3.58
C ALA A 208 -16.12 -20.36 4.02
N LEU A 209 -14.86 -20.39 3.58
CA LEU A 209 -13.88 -19.36 3.87
C LEU A 209 -14.27 -18.00 3.27
N PHE A 210 -14.67 -17.97 1.98
CA PHE A 210 -15.07 -16.74 1.33
C PHE A 210 -16.40 -16.19 1.88
N LEU A 211 -17.37 -17.04 2.23
CA LEU A 211 -18.60 -16.59 2.90
C LEU A 211 -18.33 -15.99 4.29
N ALA A 212 -17.43 -16.60 5.07
CA ALA A 212 -17.00 -16.05 6.36
C ALA A 212 -16.25 -14.71 6.18
N GLY A 213 -15.37 -14.63 5.17
CA GLY A 213 -14.66 -13.40 4.80
C GLY A 213 -15.61 -12.27 4.39
N LEU A 214 -16.55 -12.55 3.49
CA LEU A 214 -17.59 -11.60 3.04
C LEU A 214 -18.44 -11.09 4.21
N ARG A 215 -18.83 -11.98 5.13
CA ARG A 215 -19.56 -11.59 6.34
C ARG A 215 -18.73 -10.62 7.21
N GLY A 216 -17.45 -10.94 7.42
CA GLY A 216 -16.53 -10.10 8.20
C GLY A 216 -16.30 -8.74 7.57
N SER A 217 -16.07 -8.70 6.25
CA SER A 217 -15.89 -7.46 5.52
C SER A 217 -17.16 -6.60 5.52
N ALA A 218 -18.34 -7.19 5.25
CA ALA A 218 -19.61 -6.46 5.30
C ALA A 218 -19.89 -5.86 6.68
N HIS A 219 -19.55 -6.58 7.76
CA HIS A 219 -19.71 -6.08 9.12
C HIS A 219 -18.77 -4.89 9.40
N LEU A 220 -17.49 -5.02 9.06
CA LEU A 220 -16.51 -3.95 9.26
C LEU A 220 -16.79 -2.73 8.37
N PHE A 221 -17.23 -2.94 7.13
CA PHE A 221 -17.65 -1.87 6.23
C PHE A 221 -18.86 -1.11 6.77
N SER A 222 -19.89 -1.82 7.25
CA SER A 222 -21.08 -1.19 7.85
C SER A 222 -20.73 -0.38 9.10
N ALA A 223 -19.84 -0.91 9.96
CA ALA A 223 -19.34 -0.20 11.14
C ALA A 223 -18.55 1.06 10.75
N LEU A 224 -17.65 0.95 9.77
CA LEU A 224 -16.88 2.06 9.21
C LEU A 224 -17.80 3.15 8.66
N LEU A 225 -18.74 2.79 7.79
CA LEU A 225 -19.67 3.71 7.15
C LEU A 225 -20.52 4.45 8.18
N THR A 226 -21.07 3.72 9.15
CA THR A 226 -21.92 4.29 10.21
C THR A 226 -21.14 5.29 11.06
N ARG A 227 -19.88 4.99 11.39
CA ARG A 227 -19.03 5.89 12.17
C ARG A 227 -18.63 7.13 11.38
N VAL A 228 -18.23 6.97 10.12
CA VAL A 228 -17.88 8.11 9.25
C VAL A 228 -19.05 9.06 9.08
N LEU A 229 -20.27 8.56 8.85
CA LEU A 229 -21.46 9.40 8.73
C LEU A 229 -21.84 10.12 10.04
N ARG A 230 -21.37 9.64 11.20
CA ARG A 230 -21.61 10.26 12.51
C ARG A 230 -20.40 11.06 13.03
N ALA A 231 -19.37 11.26 12.22
CA ALA A 231 -18.20 12.02 12.62
C ALA A 231 -18.52 13.54 12.66
N PRO A 232 -17.95 14.30 13.60
CA PRO A 232 -18.15 15.75 13.65
C PRO A 232 -17.53 16.45 12.44
N MET A 233 -18.00 17.64 12.07
CA MET A 233 -17.44 18.41 10.93
C MET A 233 -15.94 18.70 11.08
N SER A 234 -15.45 18.89 12.32
CA SER A 234 -14.02 19.07 12.59
C SER A 234 -13.16 17.89 12.12
N TYR A 235 -13.71 16.67 12.11
CA TYR A 235 -13.01 15.51 11.58
C TYR A 235 -12.84 15.60 10.05
N PHE A 236 -13.85 16.09 9.33
CA PHE A 236 -13.79 16.27 7.88
C PHE A 236 -12.91 17.46 7.47
N ASP A 237 -12.83 18.50 8.30
CA ASP A 237 -11.95 19.65 8.05
C ASP A 237 -10.46 19.31 8.28
N THR A 238 -10.17 18.35 9.17
CA THR A 238 -8.79 17.93 9.51
C THR A 238 -8.33 16.67 8.77
N THR A 239 -9.26 15.90 8.20
CA THR A 239 -8.95 14.64 7.50
C THR A 239 -9.14 14.79 5.98
N PRO A 240 -8.08 14.58 5.18
CA PRO A 240 -8.19 14.65 3.73
C PRO A 240 -9.21 13.64 3.18
N LEU A 241 -10.08 14.08 2.28
CA LEU A 241 -11.11 13.23 1.65
C LEU A 241 -10.52 11.96 1.02
N GLY A 242 -9.33 12.06 0.43
CA GLY A 242 -8.60 10.93 -0.15
C GLY A 242 -8.26 9.83 0.86
N ARG A 243 -8.06 10.17 2.14
CA ARG A 243 -7.80 9.19 3.21
C ARG A 243 -9.05 8.34 3.46
N ILE A 244 -10.21 8.98 3.62
CA ILE A 244 -11.49 8.30 3.82
C ILE A 244 -11.81 7.40 2.61
N MET A 245 -11.62 7.93 1.40
CA MET A 245 -11.83 7.19 0.16
C MET A 245 -10.94 5.94 0.10
N ASN A 246 -9.65 6.05 0.42
CA ASN A 246 -8.73 4.91 0.44
C ASN A 246 -9.14 3.83 1.44
N ARG A 247 -9.65 4.22 2.62
CA ARG A 247 -10.14 3.29 3.65
C ARG A 247 -11.39 2.54 3.17
N MET A 248 -12.32 3.23 2.53
CA MET A 248 -13.56 2.64 1.99
C MET A 248 -13.39 1.85 0.68
N SER A 249 -12.28 2.05 -0.04
CA SER A 249 -11.99 1.37 -1.30
C SER A 249 -10.88 0.33 -1.14
N LYS A 250 -9.62 0.77 -1.05
CA LYS A 250 -8.44 -0.10 -1.08
C LYS A 250 -8.32 -1.01 0.15
N ASP A 251 -8.57 -0.48 1.35
CA ASP A 251 -8.49 -1.29 2.57
C ASP A 251 -9.67 -2.28 2.64
N VAL A 252 -10.88 -1.88 2.26
CA VAL A 252 -12.04 -2.80 2.16
C VAL A 252 -11.80 -3.88 1.10
N TYR A 253 -11.25 -3.54 -0.06
CA TYR A 253 -10.85 -4.52 -1.08
C TYR A 253 -9.85 -5.56 -0.53
N ALA A 254 -8.91 -5.13 0.33
CA ALA A 254 -8.00 -6.04 0.98
C ALA A 254 -8.75 -7.07 1.87
N LEU A 255 -9.75 -6.62 2.63
CA LEU A 255 -10.61 -7.47 3.47
C LEU A 255 -11.51 -8.41 2.65
N ASP A 256 -12.02 -7.95 1.50
CA ASP A 256 -12.92 -8.71 0.64
C ASP A 256 -12.23 -9.86 -0.11
N GLU A 257 -11.08 -9.57 -0.72
CA GLU A 257 -10.46 -10.49 -1.68
C GLU A 257 -9.13 -11.06 -1.15
N THR A 258 -8.23 -10.18 -0.71
CA THR A 258 -6.84 -10.60 -0.43
C THR A 258 -6.72 -11.37 0.89
N LEU A 259 -7.46 -10.96 1.92
CA LEU A 259 -7.36 -11.50 3.27
C LEU A 259 -7.93 -12.93 3.35
N PRO A 260 -9.14 -13.22 2.81
CA PRO A 260 -9.66 -14.59 2.76
C PRO A 260 -8.76 -15.50 1.94
N SER A 261 -8.28 -15.05 0.77
CA SER A 261 -7.35 -15.82 -0.07
C SER A 261 -6.07 -16.20 0.68
N ASN A 262 -5.42 -15.24 1.36
CA ASN A 262 -4.21 -15.48 2.14
C ASN A 262 -4.44 -16.45 3.31
N TRP A 263 -5.56 -16.34 4.03
CA TRP A 263 -5.91 -17.32 5.06
C TRP A 263 -6.10 -18.72 4.48
N GLY A 264 -6.76 -18.82 3.33
CA GLY A 264 -6.98 -20.11 2.66
C GLY A 264 -5.69 -20.78 2.23
N MET A 265 -4.76 -19.99 1.67
CA MET A 265 -3.43 -20.48 1.33
C MET A 265 -2.63 -20.90 2.57
N LEU A 266 -2.71 -20.13 3.66
CA LEU A 266 -2.02 -20.46 4.92
C LEU A 266 -2.54 -21.75 5.56
N LEU A 267 -3.87 -21.88 5.70
CA LEU A 267 -4.50 -23.09 6.23
C LEU A 267 -4.21 -24.30 5.34
N GLY A 268 -4.31 -24.13 4.02
CA GLY A 268 -3.94 -25.17 3.06
C GLY A 268 -2.51 -25.66 3.22
N ALA A 269 -1.53 -24.74 3.19
CA ALA A 269 -0.12 -25.09 3.32
C ALA A 269 0.22 -25.74 4.67
N THR A 270 -0.35 -25.22 5.77
CA THR A 270 -0.10 -25.75 7.12
C THR A 270 -0.69 -27.15 7.31
N PHE A 271 -1.95 -27.38 6.92
CA PHE A 271 -2.56 -28.71 7.04
C PHE A 271 -1.96 -29.72 6.07
N SER A 272 -1.64 -29.34 4.83
CA SER A 272 -0.92 -30.22 3.89
C SER A 272 0.49 -30.60 4.39
N PHE A 273 1.18 -29.66 5.04
CA PHE A 273 2.47 -29.96 5.70
C PHE A 273 2.28 -30.94 6.86
N ILE A 274 1.29 -30.72 7.73
CA ILE A 274 0.99 -31.59 8.87
C ILE A 274 0.63 -33.01 8.40
N THR A 275 -0.25 -33.15 7.40
CA THR A 275 -0.62 -34.46 6.86
C THR A 275 0.56 -35.16 6.21
N THR A 276 1.42 -34.42 5.48
CA THR A 276 2.64 -34.96 4.87
C THR A 276 3.60 -35.51 5.92
N ILE A 277 3.92 -34.73 6.95
CA ILE A 277 4.81 -35.20 8.03
C ILE A 277 4.16 -36.37 8.79
N GLY A 278 2.85 -36.33 9.02
CA GLY A 278 2.10 -37.42 9.63
C GLY A 278 2.22 -38.74 8.85
N THR A 279 2.11 -38.69 7.53
CA THR A 279 2.30 -39.84 6.63
C THR A 279 3.70 -40.43 6.72
N VAL A 280 4.73 -39.59 6.73
CA VAL A 280 6.13 -40.03 6.84
C VAL A 280 6.40 -40.67 8.19
N VAL A 281 5.90 -40.09 9.28
CA VAL A 281 6.01 -40.65 10.63
C VAL A 281 5.26 -41.97 10.75
N TYR A 282 4.08 -42.08 10.14
CA TYR A 282 3.32 -43.33 10.11
C TYR A 282 4.05 -44.44 9.35
N ALA A 283 4.61 -44.13 8.18
CA ALA A 283 5.38 -45.10 7.38
C ALA A 283 6.72 -45.46 8.05
N THR A 284 7.38 -44.49 8.69
CA THR A 284 8.72 -44.66 9.28
C THR A 284 8.80 -43.99 10.67
N PRO A 285 8.38 -44.66 11.76
CA PRO A 285 8.34 -44.04 13.10
C PRO A 285 9.69 -43.51 13.59
N TRP A 286 10.81 -44.16 13.20
CA TRP A 286 12.17 -43.71 13.54
C TRP A 286 12.54 -42.34 12.96
N PHE A 287 11.86 -41.89 11.90
CA PHE A 287 12.04 -40.55 11.33
C PHE A 287 11.74 -39.43 12.35
N THR A 288 10.92 -39.70 13.37
CA THR A 288 10.59 -38.73 14.43
C THR A 288 11.82 -38.18 15.16
N VAL A 289 12.92 -38.94 15.24
CA VAL A 289 14.18 -38.47 15.85
C VAL A 289 14.81 -37.33 15.05
N LEU A 290 14.58 -37.27 13.74
CA LEU A 290 15.11 -36.22 12.85
C LEU A 290 14.28 -34.92 12.91
N LEU A 291 13.02 -34.97 13.36
CA LEU A 291 12.13 -33.81 13.37
C LEU A 291 12.57 -32.69 14.34
N PRO A 292 12.91 -32.94 15.62
CA PRO A 292 13.32 -31.88 16.55
C PRO A 292 14.49 -31.00 16.08
N PRO A 293 15.63 -31.54 15.59
CA PRO A 293 16.73 -30.69 15.13
C PRO A 293 16.36 -29.88 13.87
N LEU A 294 15.57 -30.45 12.95
CA LEU A 294 15.07 -29.73 11.78
C LEU A 294 14.10 -28.61 12.15
N ALA A 295 13.20 -28.85 13.10
CA ALA A 295 12.27 -27.85 13.60
C ALA A 295 13.01 -26.69 14.29
N ALA A 296 14.06 -26.99 15.06
CA ALA A 296 14.91 -25.97 15.67
C ALA A 296 15.63 -25.11 14.61
N PHE A 297 16.22 -25.73 13.58
CA PHE A 297 16.86 -25.02 12.47
C PHE A 297 15.88 -24.14 11.70
N TYR A 298 14.67 -24.66 11.42
CA TYR A 298 13.60 -23.90 10.77
C TYR A 298 13.19 -22.70 11.61
N TYR A 299 12.91 -22.89 12.91
CA TYR A 299 12.49 -21.82 13.82
C TYR A 299 13.51 -20.68 13.89
N VAL A 300 14.79 -21.02 14.00
CA VAL A 300 15.88 -20.02 14.00
C VAL A 300 15.92 -19.27 12.67
N SER A 301 15.90 -19.99 11.54
CA SER A 301 15.93 -19.40 10.20
C SER A 301 14.73 -18.47 9.94
N GLN A 302 13.53 -18.90 10.33
CA GLN A 302 12.29 -18.14 10.21
C GLN A 302 12.35 -16.85 11.04
N ARG A 303 12.81 -16.92 12.29
CA ARG A 303 12.89 -15.74 13.17
C ARG A 303 13.82 -14.65 12.60
N TYR A 304 15.00 -15.05 12.11
CA TYR A 304 15.93 -14.11 11.47
C TYR A 304 15.35 -13.53 10.17
N TYR A 305 14.72 -14.36 9.34
CA TYR A 305 14.12 -13.92 8.09
C TYR A 305 12.98 -12.92 8.33
N ILE A 306 12.02 -13.22 9.21
CA ILE A 306 10.86 -12.35 9.45
C ILE A 306 11.31 -10.98 9.92
N SER A 307 12.24 -10.92 10.88
CA SER A 307 12.77 -9.65 11.39
C SER A 307 13.45 -8.82 10.29
N THR A 308 14.23 -9.47 9.42
CA THR A 308 14.98 -8.80 8.35
C THR A 308 14.09 -8.38 7.18
N SER A 309 13.23 -9.29 6.72
CA SER A 309 12.30 -9.06 5.59
C SER A 309 11.35 -7.91 5.89
N ARG A 310 10.87 -7.78 7.14
CA ARG A 310 10.01 -6.67 7.56
C ARG A 310 10.69 -5.31 7.37
N GLU A 311 11.93 -5.18 7.85
CA GLU A 311 12.70 -3.93 7.70
C GLU A 311 13.02 -3.62 6.24
N LEU A 312 13.35 -4.64 5.44
CA LEU A 312 13.60 -4.47 4.01
C LEU A 312 12.33 -4.05 3.25
N LYS A 313 11.17 -4.63 3.55
CA LYS A 313 9.88 -4.21 3.00
C LYS A 313 9.54 -2.77 3.41
N ARG A 314 9.87 -2.37 4.64
CA ARG A 314 9.69 -0.99 5.12
C ARG A 314 10.56 -0.01 4.34
N LEU A 315 11.84 -0.34 4.14
CA LEU A 315 12.76 0.47 3.34
C LEU A 315 12.33 0.58 1.88
N ASP A 316 11.84 -0.51 1.28
CA ASP A 316 11.30 -0.52 -0.08
C ASP A 316 10.09 0.42 -0.18
N SER A 317 9.11 0.29 0.72
CA SER A 317 7.94 1.15 0.75
C SER A 317 8.27 2.64 0.91
N ILE A 318 9.18 2.98 1.84
CA ILE A 318 9.59 4.38 2.10
C ILE A 318 10.32 4.97 0.90
N SER A 319 11.25 4.22 0.30
CA SER A 319 12.05 4.71 -0.81
C SER A 319 11.27 4.84 -2.11
N ARG A 320 10.16 4.11 -2.28
CA ARG A 320 9.30 4.18 -3.46
C ARG A 320 8.49 5.47 -3.55
N SER A 321 8.02 6.02 -2.43
CA SER A 321 7.15 7.21 -2.42
C SER A 321 7.80 8.45 -3.06
N PRO A 322 9.06 8.80 -2.76
CA PRO A 322 9.75 9.93 -3.41
C PRO A 322 9.89 9.80 -4.93
N VAL A 323 10.00 8.57 -5.46
CA VAL A 323 10.07 8.34 -6.91
C VAL A 323 8.77 8.75 -7.58
N VAL A 324 7.63 8.35 -6.99
CA VAL A 324 6.30 8.71 -7.50
C VAL A 324 6.05 10.22 -7.35
N ALA A 325 6.44 10.80 -6.21
CA ALA A 325 6.29 12.24 -5.98
C ALA A 325 7.07 13.08 -6.99
N LEU A 326 8.34 12.72 -7.26
CA LEU A 326 9.15 13.42 -8.27
C LEU A 326 8.54 13.30 -9.67
N LEU A 327 7.95 12.15 -10.00
CA LEU A 327 7.27 11.96 -11.27
C LEU A 327 6.07 12.90 -11.41
N THR A 328 5.22 13.00 -10.38
CA THR A 328 4.08 13.93 -10.36
C THR A 328 4.54 15.38 -10.46
N GLU A 329 5.52 15.79 -9.64
CA GLU A 329 6.09 17.14 -9.68
C GLU A 329 6.70 17.47 -11.07
N THR A 330 7.33 16.48 -11.71
CA THR A 330 7.87 16.63 -13.06
C THR A 330 6.77 16.81 -14.09
N LEU A 331 5.67 16.05 -14.00
CA LEU A 331 4.53 16.12 -14.92
C LEU A 331 3.82 17.48 -14.84
N ASP A 332 3.61 17.99 -13.61
CA ASP A 332 3.01 19.30 -13.39
C ASP A 332 3.94 20.44 -13.83
N GLY A 333 5.25 20.25 -13.65
CA GLY A 333 6.30 21.24 -13.93
C GLY A 333 6.99 21.16 -15.30
N ILE A 334 6.53 20.33 -16.25
CA ILE A 334 7.24 20.09 -17.53
C ILE A 334 7.61 21.40 -18.26
N PRO A 335 6.69 22.37 -18.44
CA PRO A 335 7.02 23.61 -19.17
C PRO A 335 8.15 24.37 -18.49
N THR A 336 8.11 24.47 -17.16
CA THR A 336 9.12 25.14 -16.34
C THR A 336 10.48 24.44 -16.43
N ILE A 337 10.51 23.11 -16.27
CA ILE A 337 11.75 22.33 -16.34
C ILE A 337 12.45 22.52 -17.69
N ARG A 338 11.67 22.50 -18.79
CA ARG A 338 12.19 22.73 -20.15
C ARG A 338 12.60 24.18 -20.38
N ALA A 339 11.84 25.14 -19.88
CA ALA A 339 12.17 26.56 -20.00
C ALA A 339 13.50 26.92 -19.33
N PHE A 340 13.82 26.27 -18.20
CA PHE A 340 15.09 26.45 -17.48
C PHE A 340 16.23 25.53 -17.96
N GLY A 341 15.96 24.56 -18.85
CA GLY A 341 16.98 23.63 -19.38
C GLY A 341 17.61 22.72 -18.32
N VAL A 342 16.85 22.38 -17.28
CA VAL A 342 17.32 21.58 -16.13
C VAL A 342 16.90 20.11 -16.19
N GLU A 343 16.55 19.60 -17.38
CA GLU A 343 16.07 18.22 -17.56
C GLU A 343 17.10 17.21 -17.06
N ARG A 344 18.40 17.44 -17.33
CA ARG A 344 19.48 16.53 -16.89
C ARG A 344 19.56 16.42 -15.37
N GLN A 345 19.29 17.51 -14.63
CA GLN A 345 19.29 17.49 -13.17
C GLN A 345 18.11 16.66 -12.64
N PHE A 346 16.92 16.82 -13.23
CA PHE A 346 15.75 16.02 -12.89
C PHE A 346 15.95 14.52 -13.21
N VAL A 347 16.56 14.20 -14.35
CA VAL A 347 16.91 12.81 -14.71
C VAL A 347 17.90 12.22 -13.71
N ALA A 348 18.96 12.93 -13.35
CA ALA A 348 19.94 12.47 -12.37
C ALA A 348 19.30 12.29 -10.97
N ARG A 349 18.41 13.20 -10.56
CA ARG A 349 17.65 13.09 -9.31
C ARG A 349 16.75 11.85 -9.32
N ASN A 350 16.05 11.61 -10.42
CA ASN A 350 15.19 10.44 -10.58
C ASN A 350 16.00 9.13 -10.52
N GLN A 351 17.15 9.07 -11.21
CA GLN A 351 18.06 7.92 -11.14
C GLN A 351 18.54 7.64 -9.72
N ALA A 352 18.95 8.68 -8.98
CA ALA A 352 19.40 8.52 -7.58
C ALA A 352 18.29 8.01 -6.65
N LEU A 353 17.05 8.49 -6.82
CA LEU A 353 15.90 7.99 -6.06
C LEU A 353 15.56 6.54 -6.44
N LEU A 354 15.60 6.22 -7.72
CA LEU A 354 15.36 4.87 -8.23
C LEU A 354 16.42 3.89 -7.69
N ASP A 355 17.70 4.25 -7.75
CA ASP A 355 18.80 3.44 -7.21
C ASP A 355 18.63 3.16 -5.72
N ARG A 356 18.19 4.17 -4.95
CA ARG A 356 17.90 4.00 -3.52
C ARG A 356 16.77 3.00 -3.29
N ASN A 357 15.71 3.04 -4.10
CA ASN A 357 14.63 2.06 -4.01
C ASN A 357 15.08 0.66 -4.45
N GLN A 358 15.81 0.55 -5.56
CA GLN A 358 16.32 -0.72 -6.07
C GLN A 358 17.25 -1.43 -5.07
N ARG A 359 18.08 -0.69 -4.32
CA ARG A 359 18.90 -1.27 -3.24
C ARG A 359 18.05 -1.99 -2.20
N ALA A 360 16.96 -1.38 -1.74
CA ALA A 360 16.06 -2.01 -0.77
C ALA A 360 15.34 -3.22 -1.37
N TYR A 361 14.87 -3.08 -2.62
CA TYR A 361 14.16 -4.13 -3.34
C TYR A 361 15.04 -5.38 -3.59
N VAL A 362 16.27 -5.19 -4.08
CA VAL A 362 17.23 -6.29 -4.34
C VAL A 362 17.61 -7.01 -3.04
N LEU A 363 17.80 -6.27 -1.94
CA LEU A 363 18.06 -6.87 -0.63
C LEU A 363 16.87 -7.73 -0.16
N ASN A 364 15.62 -7.28 -0.39
CA ASN A 364 14.44 -8.07 -0.08
C ASN A 364 14.39 -9.37 -0.89
N ILE A 365 14.66 -9.32 -2.20
CA ILE A 365 14.79 -10.52 -3.05
C ILE A 365 15.89 -11.44 -2.50
N SER A 366 17.06 -10.89 -2.16
CA SER A 366 18.19 -11.65 -1.64
C SER A 366 17.84 -12.36 -0.32
N ALA A 367 17.10 -11.70 0.56
CA ALA A 367 16.59 -12.30 1.80
C ALA A 367 15.60 -13.45 1.53
N ASN A 368 14.73 -13.32 0.51
CA ASN A 368 13.87 -14.41 0.06
C ASN A 368 14.67 -15.61 -0.45
N CYS A 369 15.66 -15.38 -1.30
CA CYS A 369 16.55 -16.44 -1.80
C CYS A 369 17.31 -17.13 -0.65
N TRP A 370 17.79 -16.36 0.32
CA TRP A 370 18.49 -16.87 1.51
C TRP A 370 17.62 -17.82 2.35
N LEU A 371 16.34 -17.52 2.50
CA LEU A 371 15.39 -18.38 3.20
C LEU A 371 15.08 -19.61 2.35
N SER A 372 14.73 -19.41 1.07
CA SER A 372 14.40 -20.50 0.15
C SER A 372 15.49 -21.57 0.12
N LEU A 373 16.77 -21.18 0.01
CA LEU A 373 17.89 -22.11 0.02
C LEU A 373 17.96 -22.95 1.31
N ARG A 374 17.70 -22.35 2.48
CA ARG A 374 17.70 -23.08 3.76
C ARG A 374 16.53 -24.05 3.86
N LEU A 375 15.36 -23.65 3.37
CA LEU A 375 14.19 -24.52 3.35
C LEU A 375 14.37 -25.68 2.37
N GLU A 376 15.05 -25.47 1.24
CA GLU A 376 15.45 -26.54 0.32
C GLU A 376 16.41 -27.54 0.96
N ILE A 377 17.37 -27.06 1.76
CA ILE A 377 18.25 -27.95 2.54
C ILE A 377 17.42 -28.78 3.53
N VAL A 378 16.48 -28.16 4.25
CA VAL A 378 15.58 -28.88 5.18
C VAL A 378 14.77 -29.93 4.44
N GLY A 379 14.14 -29.58 3.33
CA GLY A 379 13.35 -30.53 2.54
C GLY A 379 14.18 -31.67 1.97
N THR A 380 15.40 -31.38 1.50
CA THR A 380 16.34 -32.42 1.03
C THR A 380 16.72 -33.38 2.15
N VAL A 381 16.97 -32.88 3.36
CA VAL A 381 17.26 -33.72 4.54
C VAL A 381 16.03 -34.54 4.96
N VAL A 382 14.81 -33.97 4.86
CA VAL A 382 13.56 -34.70 5.09
C VAL A 382 13.40 -35.85 4.10
N THR A 383 13.57 -35.61 2.80
CA THR A 383 13.47 -36.63 1.75
C THR A 383 14.54 -37.71 1.90
N ALA A 384 15.80 -37.31 2.14
CA ALA A 384 16.89 -38.25 2.35
C ALA A 384 16.69 -39.10 3.62
N GLY A 385 16.23 -38.47 4.71
CA GLY A 385 15.91 -39.15 5.96
C GLY A 385 14.76 -40.15 5.78
N ALA A 386 13.66 -39.74 5.13
CA ALA A 386 12.53 -40.62 4.84
C ALA A 386 12.95 -41.82 3.99
N ALA A 387 13.75 -41.61 2.93
CA ALA A 387 14.28 -42.69 2.10
C ALA A 387 15.21 -43.64 2.90
N PHE A 388 16.12 -43.09 3.70
CA PHE A 388 17.06 -43.87 4.50
C PHE A 388 16.35 -44.74 5.54
N PHE A 389 15.42 -44.17 6.31
CA PHE A 389 14.65 -44.92 7.30
C PHE A 389 13.68 -45.92 6.66
N ALA A 390 13.14 -45.62 5.47
CA ALA A 390 12.33 -46.58 4.73
C ALA A 390 13.14 -47.81 4.33
N VAL A 391 14.36 -47.62 3.81
CA VAL A 391 15.26 -48.73 3.44
C VAL A 391 15.70 -49.54 4.66
N LEU A 392 16.01 -48.88 5.79
CA LEU A 392 16.36 -49.59 7.03
C LEU A 392 15.18 -50.40 7.58
N ALA A 393 13.96 -49.85 7.53
CA ALA A 393 12.76 -50.53 7.98
C ALA A 393 12.36 -51.73 7.08
N HIS A 394 12.81 -51.74 5.81
CA HIS A 394 12.60 -52.85 4.89
C HIS A 394 13.08 -54.20 5.46
N GLY A 395 14.21 -54.21 6.19
CA GLY A 395 14.76 -55.43 6.80
C GLY A 395 13.90 -56.02 7.92
N ASN A 396 13.13 -55.18 8.63
CA ASN A 396 12.27 -55.62 9.73
C ASN A 396 10.81 -55.88 9.31
N HIS A 397 10.33 -55.23 8.24
CA HIS A 397 8.93 -55.27 7.78
C HIS A 397 8.87 -55.60 6.28
N ALA A 398 9.57 -56.66 5.87
CA ALA A 398 9.66 -57.09 4.48
C ALA A 398 8.31 -57.59 3.94
N GLY A 399 7.49 -56.67 3.42
CA GLY A 399 6.24 -56.95 2.74
C GLY A 399 5.95 -55.93 1.65
N VAL A 400 5.24 -56.35 0.60
CA VAL A 400 4.81 -55.48 -0.53
C VAL A 400 4.00 -54.28 -0.02
N ALA A 401 3.26 -54.46 1.09
CA ALA A 401 2.50 -53.42 1.76
C ALA A 401 3.34 -52.26 2.31
N PHE A 402 4.57 -52.53 2.74
CA PHE A 402 5.47 -51.50 3.22
C PHE A 402 6.05 -50.69 2.04
N ALA A 403 6.27 -51.32 0.88
CA ALA A 403 6.86 -50.67 -0.29
C ALA A 403 5.93 -49.60 -0.89
N GLY A 404 4.63 -49.85 -0.98
CA GLY A 404 3.65 -48.86 -1.43
C GLY A 404 3.56 -47.67 -0.47
N LEU A 405 3.42 -47.95 0.84
CA LEU A 405 3.37 -46.92 1.88
C LEU A 405 4.62 -46.03 1.89
N ALA A 406 5.81 -46.63 1.77
CA ALA A 406 7.07 -45.91 1.66
C ALA A 406 7.13 -45.03 0.39
N GLY A 407 6.59 -45.52 -0.74
CA GLY A 407 6.49 -44.76 -1.99
C GLY A 407 5.59 -43.52 -1.87
N VAL A 408 4.44 -43.66 -1.21
CA VAL A 408 3.55 -42.51 -0.92
C VAL A 408 4.23 -41.52 0.00
N ALA A 409 4.83 -41.98 1.12
CA ALA A 409 5.54 -41.11 2.05
C ALA A 409 6.67 -40.33 1.35
N LEU A 410 7.48 -40.99 0.54
CA LEU A 410 8.57 -40.36 -0.20
C LEU A 410 8.04 -39.33 -1.22
N SER A 411 6.98 -39.67 -1.96
CA SER A 411 6.36 -38.73 -2.91
C SER A 411 5.82 -37.48 -2.21
N CYS A 412 5.25 -37.63 -1.01
CA CYS A 412 4.79 -36.49 -0.21
C CYS A 412 5.95 -35.60 0.28
N THR A 413 7.12 -36.17 0.62
CA THR A 413 8.27 -35.37 1.09
C THR A 413 8.76 -34.34 0.08
N LEU A 414 8.58 -34.58 -1.22
CA LEU A 414 8.99 -33.65 -2.28
C LEU A 414 8.25 -32.30 -2.21
N ASN A 415 7.03 -32.26 -1.68
CA ASN A 415 6.23 -31.04 -1.56
C ASN A 415 6.50 -30.27 -0.26
N VAL A 416 7.22 -30.85 0.70
CA VAL A 416 7.45 -30.27 2.02
C VAL A 416 8.13 -28.90 1.91
N THR A 417 9.15 -28.78 1.05
CA THR A 417 9.85 -27.50 0.87
C THR A 417 8.92 -26.40 0.41
N GLN A 418 8.05 -26.72 -0.55
CA GLN A 418 7.11 -25.76 -1.12
C GLN A 418 6.15 -25.24 -0.05
N TYR A 419 5.60 -26.13 0.78
CA TYR A 419 4.70 -25.73 1.87
C TYR A 419 5.40 -24.87 2.92
N LEU A 420 6.63 -25.21 3.31
CA LEU A 420 7.40 -24.41 4.27
C LEU A 420 7.72 -23.01 3.74
N ASN A 421 8.09 -22.92 2.46
CA ASN A 421 8.41 -21.65 1.81
C ASN A 421 7.17 -20.77 1.70
N TRP A 422 6.08 -21.32 1.19
CA TRP A 422 4.80 -20.62 1.08
C TRP A 422 4.28 -20.17 2.44
N THR A 423 4.36 -21.00 3.48
CA THR A 423 3.91 -20.62 4.83
C THR A 423 4.58 -19.34 5.31
N VAL A 424 5.90 -19.22 5.20
CA VAL A 424 6.62 -18.02 5.67
C VAL A 424 6.25 -16.78 4.84
N GLN A 425 6.15 -16.92 3.52
CA GLN A 425 5.77 -15.82 2.63
C GLN A 425 4.33 -15.35 2.91
N ILE A 426 3.39 -16.28 3.03
CA ILE A 426 1.97 -15.98 3.28
C ILE A 426 1.78 -15.36 4.66
N VAL A 427 2.47 -15.82 5.70
CA VAL A 427 2.41 -15.17 7.03
C VAL A 427 2.83 -13.70 6.94
N SER A 428 3.89 -13.40 6.19
CA SER A 428 4.34 -12.02 5.99
C SER A 428 3.34 -11.18 5.17
N MET A 429 2.71 -11.77 4.14
CA MET A 429 1.65 -11.12 3.38
C MET A 429 0.41 -10.87 4.24
N LEU A 430 -0.02 -11.87 5.02
CA LEU A 430 -1.15 -11.79 5.95
C LEU A 430 -0.94 -10.65 6.95
N GLN A 431 0.23 -10.58 7.59
CA GLN A 431 0.57 -9.50 8.52
C GLN A 431 0.48 -8.12 7.85
N THR A 432 0.91 -7.99 6.59
CA THR A 432 0.83 -6.74 5.84
C THR A 432 -0.63 -6.36 5.54
N GLN A 433 -1.47 -7.32 5.12
CA GLN A 433 -2.88 -7.06 4.83
C GLN A 433 -3.72 -6.80 6.09
N MET A 434 -3.31 -7.36 7.24
CA MET A 434 -3.97 -7.10 8.52
C MET A 434 -3.87 -5.63 8.99
N ILE A 435 -2.93 -4.85 8.44
CA ILE A 435 -2.86 -3.40 8.67
C ILE A 435 -4.12 -2.70 8.13
N SER A 436 -4.72 -3.20 7.05
CA SER A 436 -5.99 -2.67 6.53
C SER A 436 -7.13 -2.89 7.53
N VAL A 437 -7.16 -4.03 8.22
CA VAL A 437 -8.13 -4.29 9.31
C VAL A 437 -7.89 -3.35 10.48
N GLU A 438 -6.64 -3.16 10.90
CA GLU A 438 -6.26 -2.23 11.97
C GLU A 438 -6.75 -0.81 11.67
N ARG A 439 -6.51 -0.33 10.45
CA ARG A 439 -6.93 0.99 9.99
C ARG A 439 -8.44 1.14 9.96
N ILE A 440 -9.17 0.16 9.45
CA ILE A 440 -10.64 0.20 9.43
C ILE A 440 -11.18 0.16 10.87
N HIS A 441 -10.57 -0.65 11.74
CA HIS A 441 -10.96 -0.74 13.14
C HIS A 441 -10.75 0.57 13.90
N ALA A 442 -9.66 1.30 13.65
CA ALA A 442 -9.42 2.61 14.26
C ALA A 442 -10.57 3.60 13.98
N TYR A 443 -11.13 3.58 12.77
CA TYR A 443 -12.30 4.38 12.40
C TYR A 443 -13.59 3.87 13.05
N SER A 444 -13.69 2.56 13.27
CA SER A 444 -14.86 1.97 13.95
C SER A 444 -14.96 2.41 15.43
N THR A 445 -13.85 2.84 16.02
CA THR A 445 -13.71 3.30 17.40
C THR A 445 -13.59 4.82 17.55
N MET A 446 -13.65 5.58 16.47
CA MET A 446 -13.46 7.03 16.53
C MET A 446 -14.64 7.73 17.24
N GLU A 447 -14.35 8.92 17.79
CA GLU A 447 -15.36 9.75 18.43
C GLU A 447 -16.42 10.18 17.41
N VAL A 448 -17.69 10.12 17.83
CA VAL A 448 -18.85 10.48 17.02
C VAL A 448 -19.56 11.66 17.67
N GLU A 449 -20.22 12.45 16.85
CA GLU A 449 -21.08 13.53 17.32
C GLU A 449 -22.19 12.95 18.21
N ALA A 450 -22.44 13.59 19.36
CA ALA A 450 -23.41 13.11 20.32
C ALA A 450 -24.82 13.17 19.70
N ASP A 451 -25.61 12.11 19.87
CA ASP A 451 -27.02 12.13 19.45
C ASP A 451 -27.73 13.27 20.20
N GLY A 452 -28.22 14.27 19.47
CA GLY A 452 -28.78 15.52 19.99
C GLY A 452 -30.08 15.40 20.81
N HIS A 453 -30.39 14.21 21.34
CA HIS A 453 -31.49 14.02 22.27
C HIS A 453 -31.03 14.30 23.69
N PRO A 454 -31.53 15.36 24.37
CA PRO A 454 -31.34 15.49 25.80
C PRO A 454 -31.97 14.25 26.45
N LYS A 455 -31.17 13.50 27.22
CA LYS A 455 -31.70 12.49 28.14
C LYS A 455 -32.70 13.21 29.05
N ALA A 456 -33.99 13.01 28.81
CA ALA A 456 -35.04 13.50 29.70
C ALA A 456 -34.74 12.92 31.09
N LYS A 457 -34.53 13.83 32.05
CA LYS A 457 -34.35 13.52 33.47
C LYS A 457 -35.63 13.01 34.09
#